data_AF-A0AAW9EG20-F1
#
_entry.id   AF-A0AAW9EG20-F1
#
_cell.length_a   1.000
_cell.length_b   1.000
_cell.length_c   1.000
_cell.angle_alpha   90.00
_cell.angle_beta   90.00
_cell.angle_gamma   90.00
#
_symmetry.space_group_name_H-M   'P 1'
#
loop_
_entity.id
_entity.type
_entity.pdbx_description
1 polymer ?
#
loop_
_entity_poly.entity_id
_entity_poly.type
_entity_poly.pdbx_seq_one_letter_code
_entity_poly.pdbx_strand_id
1 'polypeptide(L)' 'CKTLTPSNALRQEYHSEAIDFATFSKAYQEELAQHKDEGRRLAALAQKQTLTLLYGAKNTEQNHALVLADWLRHL' A
#
# COMPACT_ATOMS: atom_id res chain seq x y z
N CYS A 1 7.41 2.49 -11.33
CA CYS A 1 6.67 2.62 -10.05
C CYS A 1 6.02 1.29 -9.63
N LYS A 2 6.81 0.23 -9.36
CA LYS A 2 6.33 -1.06 -8.80
C LYS A 2 6.79 -1.25 -7.34
N THR A 3 7.61 -0.35 -6.84
CA THR A 3 8.35 -0.43 -5.57
C THR A 3 7.45 -0.40 -4.34
N LEU A 4 6.34 0.34 -4.40
CA LEU A 4 5.40 0.46 -3.28
C LEU A 4 4.17 -0.41 -3.49
N THR A 5 4.24 -1.47 -4.31
CA THR A 5 3.13 -2.42 -4.43
C THR A 5 3.38 -3.62 -3.51
N PRO A 6 2.34 -4.21 -2.88
CA PRO A 6 2.53 -5.32 -1.95
C PRO A 6 3.17 -6.51 -2.67
N SER A 7 4.00 -7.27 -1.96
CA SER A 7 4.62 -8.46 -2.54
C SER A 7 3.58 -9.48 -3.05
N ASN A 8 3.99 -10.31 -4.02
CA ASN A 8 3.11 -11.35 -4.56
C ASN A 8 2.69 -12.35 -3.49
N ALA A 9 3.60 -12.71 -2.58
CA ALA A 9 3.31 -13.60 -1.46
C ALA A 9 2.19 -13.03 -0.58
N LEU A 10 2.33 -11.77 -0.16
CA LEU A 10 1.34 -11.11 0.70
C LEU A 10 -0.03 -10.98 0.03
N ARG A 11 -0.07 -10.72 -1.29
CA ARG A 11 -1.32 -10.72 -2.06
C ARG A 11 -1.95 -12.11 -2.14
N GLN A 12 -1.15 -13.16 -2.31
CA GLN A 12 -1.65 -14.53 -2.36
C GLN A 12 -2.23 -14.96 -1.02
N GLU A 13 -1.59 -14.61 0.10
CA GLU A 13 -2.10 -14.93 1.43
C GLU A 13 -3.45 -14.23 1.70
N TYR A 14 -3.58 -12.96 1.33
CA TYR A 14 -4.84 -12.24 1.46
C TYR A 14 -5.93 -12.76 0.49
N HIS A 15 -5.58 -13.06 -0.77
CA HIS A 15 -6.53 -13.64 -1.73
C HIS A 15 -6.97 -15.07 -1.39
N SER A 16 -6.11 -15.81 -0.69
CA SER A 16 -6.43 -17.17 -0.22
C SER A 16 -7.14 -17.17 1.13
N GLU A 17 -7.53 -16.00 1.64
CA GLU A 17 -8.14 -15.82 2.97
C GLU A 17 -7.29 -16.42 4.11
N ALA A 18 -5.98 -16.59 3.89
CA ALA A 18 -5.05 -17.13 4.88
C ALA A 18 -4.75 -16.12 6.00
N ILE A 19 -4.84 -14.84 5.66
CA ILE A 19 -4.69 -13.71 6.58
C ILE A 19 -5.85 -12.74 6.42
N ASP A 20 -6.19 -12.05 7.51
CA ASP A 20 -7.17 -10.97 7.48
C ASP A 20 -6.56 -9.67 6.93
N PHE A 21 -7.43 -8.69 6.64
CA PHE A 21 -7.00 -7.39 6.12
C PHE A 21 -6.09 -6.63 7.11
N ALA A 22 -6.27 -6.82 8.42
CA ALA A 22 -5.45 -6.17 9.43
C ALA A 22 -4.01 -6.68 9.40
N THR A 23 -3.83 -8.00 9.34
CA THR A 23 -2.52 -8.65 9.20
C THR A 23 -1.87 -8.28 7.87
N PHE A 24 -2.64 -8.32 6.78
CA PHE A 24 -2.19 -7.87 5.46
C PHE A 24 -1.70 -6.41 5.52
N SER A 25 -2.48 -5.51 6.11
CA SER A 25 -2.15 -4.09 6.20
C SER A 25 -0.86 -3.87 7.00
N LYS A 26 -0.70 -4.57 8.12
CA LYS A 26 0.50 -4.45 8.96
C LYS A 26 1.75 -4.94 8.23
N ALA A 27 1.69 -6.13 7.63
CA ALA A 27 2.81 -6.68 6.87
C ALA A 27 3.16 -5.79 5.66
N TYR A 28 2.15 -5.25 4.98
CA TYR A 28 2.38 -4.33 3.87
C TYR A 28 3.00 -2.99 4.34
N GLN A 29 2.57 -2.45 5.49
CA GLN A 29 3.22 -1.27 6.08
C GLN A 29 4.69 -1.51 6.43
N GLU A 30 5.04 -2.71 6.87
CA GLU A 30 6.45 -3.08 7.10
C GLU A 30 7.25 -3.11 5.78
N GLU A 31 6.69 -3.66 4.71
CA GLU A 31 7.30 -3.59 3.37
C GLU A 31 7.48 -2.13 2.92
N LEU A 32 6.46 -1.29 3.12
CA LEU A 32 6.53 0.14 2.81
C LEU A 32 7.59 0.87 3.64
N ALA A 33 7.74 0.51 4.92
CA ALA A 33 8.75 1.08 5.81
C ALA A 33 10.19 0.77 5.35
N GLN A 34 10.42 -0.38 4.70
CA GLN A 34 11.71 -0.67 4.06
C GLN A 34 11.97 0.20 2.82
N HIS A 35 10.90 0.69 2.19
CA HIS A 35 10.95 1.59 1.04
C HIS A 35 10.58 3.04 1.40
N LYS A 36 10.92 3.47 2.63
CA LYS A 36 10.55 4.79 3.17
C LYS A 36 11.01 5.96 2.31
N ASP A 37 12.18 5.86 1.67
CA ASP A 37 12.69 6.93 0.79
C ASP A 37 11.82 7.12 -0.46
N GLU A 38 11.30 6.04 -1.04
CA GLU A 38 10.36 6.12 -2.16
C GLU A 38 9.00 6.66 -1.69
N GLY A 39 8.57 6.26 -0.49
CA GLY A 39 7.39 6.83 0.17
C GLY A 39 7.49 8.35 0.36
N ARG A 40 8.62 8.83 0.89
CA ARG A 40 8.90 10.27 1.05
C ARG A 40 8.91 11.00 -0.29
N ARG A 41 9.48 10.39 -1.33
CA ARG A 41 9.45 10.96 -2.69
C ARG A 41 8.03 11.10 -3.20
N LEU A 42 7.17 10.09 -3.01
CA LEU A 42 5.76 10.17 -3.37
C LEU A 42 5.00 11.18 -2.52
N ALA A 43 5.25 11.26 -1.22
CA ALA A 43 4.62 12.24 -0.33
C ALA A 43 4.99 13.67 -0.74
N ALA A 44 6.26 13.92 -1.07
CA ALA A 44 6.71 15.21 -1.60
C ALA A 44 6.07 15.54 -2.96
N LEU A 45 5.85 14.54 -3.82
CA LEU A 45 5.07 14.71 -5.06
C LEU A 45 3.61 15.01 -4.76
N ALA A 46 2.99 14.32 -3.79
CA ALA A 46 1.60 14.52 -3.38
C ALA A 46 1.34 15.93 -2.83
N GLN A 47 2.36 16.57 -2.22
CA GLN A 47 2.29 17.98 -1.81
C GLN A 47 2.29 18.95 -2.99
N LYS A 48 2.92 18.60 -4.11
CA LYS A 48 3.04 19.45 -5.29
C LYS A 48 1.92 19.23 -6.31
N GLN A 49 1.37 18.01 -6.38
CA GLN A 49 0.37 17.61 -7.34
C GLN A 49 -0.53 16.51 -6.78
N THR A 50 -1.76 16.41 -7.26
CA THR A 50 -2.70 15.36 -6.86
C THR A 50 -2.15 13.98 -7.24
N LEU A 51 -1.88 13.14 -6.23
CA LEU A 51 -1.49 11.75 -6.41
C LEU A 51 -2.74 10.88 -6.57
N THR A 52 -2.91 10.23 -7.72
CA THR A 52 -4.01 9.27 -7.95
C THR A 52 -3.48 7.86 -7.82
N LEU A 53 -4.01 7.09 -6.86
CA LEU A 53 -3.67 5.68 -6.66
C LEU A 53 -4.68 4.80 -7.40
N LEU A 54 -4.20 4.05 -8.39
CA LEU A 54 -5.01 3.09 -9.13
C LEU A 54 -4.89 1.71 -8.50
N TYR A 55 -6.03 1.04 -8.30
CA TYR A 55 -6.09 -0.33 -7.79
C TYR A 55 -7.03 -1.18 -8.64
N GLY A 56 -6.74 -2.47 -8.72
CA GLY A 56 -7.55 -3.47 -9.45
C GLY A 56 -8.23 -4.48 -8.53
N ALA A 57 -8.46 -4.12 -7.26
CA ALA A 57 -9.15 -4.99 -6.31
C ALA A 57 -10.67 -4.88 -6.50
N LYS A 58 -11.38 -6.01 -6.49
CA LYS A 58 -12.85 -6.03 -6.50
C LYS A 58 -13.45 -5.38 -5.25
N ASN A 59 -12.73 -5.43 -4.13
CA ASN A 59 -13.13 -4.83 -2.87
C ASN A 59 -12.63 -3.39 -2.79
N THR A 60 -13.57 -2.44 -2.68
CA THR A 60 -13.29 -1.00 -2.62
C THR A 60 -13.06 -0.51 -1.18
N GLU A 61 -13.52 -1.28 -0.18
CA GLU A 61 -13.39 -0.95 1.25
C GLU A 61 -12.13 -1.53 1.88
N GLN A 62 -11.69 -2.70 1.39
CA GLN A 62 -10.45 -3.36 1.85
C GLN A 62 -9.52 -3.60 0.66
N ASN A 63 -8.63 -2.64 0.41
CA ASN A 63 -7.63 -2.76 -0.63
C ASN A 63 -6.29 -2.16 -0.21
N HIS A 64 -5.23 -2.61 -0.89
CA HIS A 64 -3.87 -2.14 -0.66
C HIS A 64 -3.67 -0.65 -0.96
N ALA A 65 -4.46 -0.06 -1.87
CA ALA A 65 -4.33 1.36 -2.17
C ALA A 65 -4.79 2.25 -0.99
N LEU A 66 -5.78 1.81 -0.20
CA LEU A 66 -6.17 2.50 1.03
C LEU A 66 -5.04 2.45 2.07
N VAL A 67 -4.39 1.29 2.23
CA VAL A 67 -3.24 1.15 3.14
C VAL A 67 -2.09 2.05 2.71
N LEU A 68 -1.78 2.07 1.41
CA LEU A 68 -0.73 2.94 0.86
C LEU A 68 -1.09 4.42 1.02
N ALA A 69 -2.35 4.80 0.75
CA ALA A 69 -2.82 6.17 0.92
C ALA A 69 -2.70 6.62 2.37
N ASP A 70 -3.12 5.78 3.31
CA ASP A 70 -3.05 6.06 4.73
C ASP A 70 -1.60 6.18 5.21
N TRP A 71 -0.73 5.26 4.79
CA TRP A 71 0.69 5.32 5.11
C TRP A 71 1.36 6.58 4.57
N LEU A 72 1.06 6.98 3.33
CA LEU A 72 1.58 8.21 2.73
C LEU A 72 1.09 9.49 3.44
N ARG A 73 -0.08 9.46 4.08
CA ARG A 73 -0.60 10.60 4.87
C ARG A 73 0.07 10.72 6.24
N HIS A 74 0.58 9.62 6.79
CA HIS A 74 1.27 9.58 8.08
C HIS A 74 2.80 9.71 7.97
N LEU A 75 3.31 9.94 6.77
CA LEU A 75 4.74 9.99 6.43
C LEU A 75 5.32 11.41 6.48
#